data_AF-A0AAN9BGB7-F1
#
_entry.id   AF-A0AAN9BGB7-F1
#
_cell.length_a   1.000
_cell.length_b   1.000
_cell.length_c   1.000
_cell.angle_alpha   90.00
_cell.angle_beta   90.00
_cell.angle_gamma   90.00
#
_symmetry.space_group_name_H-M   'P 1'
#
loop_
_entity.id
_entity.type
_entity.pdbx_description
1 polymer ?
#
loop_
_entity_poly.entity_id
_entity_poly.type
_entity_poly.pdbx_seq_one_letter_code
_entity_poly.pdbx_strand_id
1 'polypeptide(L)'
;MFNSRTCQLLIGAGARQLVGLKTISVRNLGLASRCLQLVVHFIPRVQSHFEAALPAKNHTMLKHFDKIVKDYDDHIEEICNKLVSIAENSLEGLLAKYEVKAPMPSQCFRSVCKQLAKLHEALIGVLPQEQVRDLFVRMNNSFKRLLRQRLVVLGVASDGGPQHGLVTSDLTFYAGSFATLQGLEDLAPSMDDVWQR
;
A
#
# COMPACT_ATOMS: atom_id res chain seq x y z
N MET A 1 -9.23 22.53 -12.30
CA MET A 1 -10.55 21.87 -12.20
C MET A 1 -10.50 20.36 -11.94
N PHE A 2 -9.46 19.63 -12.37
CA PHE A 2 -9.34 18.19 -12.05
C PHE A 2 -9.07 17.94 -10.55
N ASN A 3 -8.18 18.73 -9.95
CA ASN A 3 -7.72 18.53 -8.57
C ASN A 3 -8.84 18.67 -7.50
N SER A 4 -9.74 19.65 -7.63
CA SER A 4 -10.81 19.83 -6.64
C SER A 4 -11.92 18.78 -6.75
N ARG A 5 -12.15 18.23 -7.96
CA ARG A 5 -13.17 17.23 -8.20
C ARG A 5 -12.73 15.84 -7.76
N THR A 6 -11.42 15.56 -7.86
CA THR A 6 -10.79 14.39 -7.22
C THR A 6 -10.93 14.48 -5.70
N CYS A 7 -10.60 15.62 -5.07
CA CYS A 7 -10.76 15.81 -3.62
C CYS A 7 -12.22 15.63 -3.14
N GLN A 8 -13.22 16.16 -3.87
CA GLN A 8 -14.63 16.00 -3.49
C GLN A 8 -15.11 14.55 -3.55
N LEU A 9 -14.63 13.77 -4.53
CA LEU A 9 -15.00 12.35 -4.69
C LEU A 9 -14.25 11.43 -3.72
N LEU A 10 -13.05 11.82 -3.27
CA LEU A 10 -12.20 11.03 -2.37
C LEU A 10 -12.38 11.36 -0.88
N ILE A 11 -12.77 12.59 -0.55
CA ILE A 11 -12.75 13.10 0.83
C ILE A 11 -14.14 13.56 1.30
N GLY A 12 -15.02 14.00 0.38
CA GLY A 12 -16.22 14.77 0.73
C GLY A 12 -17.55 14.03 0.86
N ALA A 13 -17.66 12.76 0.43
CA ALA A 13 -18.89 12.00 0.53
C ALA A 13 -18.72 10.84 1.52
N GLY A 14 -19.46 10.90 2.63
CA GLY A 14 -19.38 9.95 3.75
C GLY A 14 -19.23 8.49 3.32
N ALA A 15 -18.06 7.93 3.59
CA ALA A 15 -17.79 6.50 3.50
C ALA A 15 -18.51 5.78 4.66
N ARG A 16 -19.84 5.80 4.63
CA ARG A 16 -20.69 4.93 5.43
C ARG A 16 -20.41 3.49 4.99
N GLN A 17 -19.90 2.71 5.94
CA GLN A 17 -19.97 1.25 6.06
C GLN A 17 -20.25 0.49 4.75
N LEU A 18 -19.20 0.01 4.09
CA LEU A 18 -19.32 -1.09 3.14
C LEU A 18 -18.16 -2.06 3.37
N VAL A 19 -18.51 -3.12 4.07
CA VAL A 19 -17.71 -4.32 4.35
C VAL A 19 -17.27 -4.93 3.02
N GLY A 20 -15.96 -5.18 2.88
CA GLY A 20 -15.38 -5.94 1.76
C GLY A 20 -14.92 -5.06 0.59
N LEU A 21 -13.60 -4.84 0.52
CA LEU A 21 -12.82 -4.25 -0.58
C LEU A 21 -13.60 -4.07 -1.91
N LYS A 22 -14.15 -2.87 -2.11
CA LYS A 22 -14.60 -2.40 -3.43
C LYS A 22 -13.37 -2.25 -4.32
N THR A 23 -13.05 -3.30 -5.07
CA THR A 23 -11.97 -3.40 -6.06
C THR A 23 -11.93 -2.22 -7.06
N ILE A 24 -13.03 -1.47 -7.19
CA ILE A 24 -13.16 -0.28 -8.03
C ILE A 24 -12.51 0.97 -7.40
N SER A 25 -12.41 1.10 -6.06
CA SER A 25 -11.81 2.29 -5.42
C SER A 25 -10.28 2.28 -5.45
N VAL A 26 -9.66 1.15 -5.10
CA VAL A 26 -8.20 0.97 -5.09
C VAL A 26 -7.61 1.07 -6.49
N ARG A 27 -8.24 0.41 -7.48
CA ARG A 27 -7.80 0.47 -8.87
C ARG A 27 -7.89 1.89 -9.43
N ASN A 28 -8.97 2.62 -9.09
CA ASN A 28 -9.11 4.03 -9.49
C ASN A 28 -8.06 4.93 -8.84
N LEU A 29 -7.67 4.67 -7.59
CA LEU A 29 -6.54 5.36 -6.95
C LEU A 29 -5.23 5.09 -7.68
N GLY A 30 -4.95 3.83 -8.03
CA GLY A 30 -3.80 3.47 -8.84
C GLY A 30 -3.80 4.17 -10.20
N LEU A 31 -4.93 4.19 -10.90
CA LEU A 31 -5.08 4.92 -12.17
C LEU A 31 -4.87 6.43 -12.01
N ALA A 32 -5.41 7.04 -10.95
CA ALA A 32 -5.19 8.45 -10.65
C ALA A 32 -3.70 8.75 -10.47
N SER A 33 -2.98 7.92 -9.68
CA SER A 33 -1.53 8.02 -9.53
C SER A 33 -0.81 7.94 -10.88
N ARG A 34 -1.20 7.02 -11.77
CA ARG A 34 -0.62 6.91 -13.12
C ARG A 34 -0.88 8.14 -13.99
N CYS A 35 -2.08 8.72 -13.91
CA CYS A 35 -2.40 9.94 -14.63
C CYS A 35 -1.50 11.11 -14.17
N LEU A 36 -1.28 11.25 -12.87
CA LEU A 36 -0.38 12.29 -12.33
C LEU A 36 1.07 12.04 -12.78
N GLN A 37 1.55 10.79 -12.69
CA GLN A 37 2.90 10.41 -13.15
C GLN A 37 3.09 10.67 -14.66
N LEU A 38 2.05 10.46 -15.47
CA LEU A 38 2.08 10.79 -16.89
C LEU A 38 2.26 12.30 -17.10
N VAL A 39 1.53 13.13 -16.35
CA VAL A 39 1.69 14.59 -16.42
C VAL A 39 3.11 14.99 -16.03
N VAL A 40 3.62 14.48 -14.91
CA VAL A 40 5.01 14.70 -14.46
C VAL A 40 6.02 14.33 -15.54
N HIS A 41 5.84 13.19 -16.22
CA HIS A 41 6.73 12.75 -17.28
C HIS A 41 6.78 13.72 -18.48
N PHE A 42 5.69 14.43 -18.79
CA PHE A 42 5.66 15.38 -19.90
C PHE A 42 6.13 16.79 -19.54
N ILE A 43 6.10 17.19 -18.26
CA ILE A 43 6.48 18.54 -17.83
C ILE A 43 7.89 18.94 -18.34
N PRO A 44 8.94 18.11 -18.24
CA PRO A 44 10.27 18.49 -18.74
C PRO A 44 10.28 18.84 -20.22
N ARG A 45 9.48 18.14 -21.05
CA ARG A 45 9.38 18.44 -22.49
C ARG A 45 8.71 19.79 -22.75
N VAL A 46 7.68 20.10 -21.96
CA VAL A 46 7.00 21.40 -22.01
C VAL A 46 7.96 22.51 -21.57
N GLN A 47 8.70 22.29 -20.47
CA GLN A 47 9.70 23.23 -19.95
C GLN A 47 10.80 23.52 -20.99
N SER A 48 11.39 22.49 -21.61
CA SER A 48 12.41 22.67 -22.65
C SER A 48 11.90 23.43 -23.87
N HIS A 49 10.63 23.23 -24.27
CA HIS A 49 10.03 23.99 -25.35
C HIS A 49 9.94 25.48 -25.03
N PHE A 50 9.49 25.83 -23.82
CA PHE A 50 9.44 27.23 -23.37
C PHE A 50 10.83 27.83 -23.15
N GLU A 51 11.80 27.05 -22.67
CA GLU A 51 13.17 27.49 -22.52
C GLU A 51 13.79 27.93 -23.85
N ALA A 52 13.56 27.17 -24.92
CA ALA A 52 14.03 27.49 -26.27
C ALA A 52 13.29 28.68 -26.90
N ALA A 53 12.02 28.90 -26.55
CA ALA A 53 11.19 29.95 -27.14
C ALA A 53 11.26 31.30 -26.40
N LEU A 54 11.59 31.30 -25.10
CA LEU A 54 11.56 32.49 -24.26
C LEU A 54 12.89 33.24 -24.25
N PRO A 55 12.87 34.60 -24.25
CA PRO A 55 14.06 35.39 -23.96
C PRO A 55 14.62 35.10 -22.56
N ALA A 56 15.95 35.11 -22.41
CA ALA A 56 16.65 34.77 -21.16
C ALA A 56 16.15 35.54 -19.92
N LYS A 57 15.74 36.80 -20.09
CA LYS A 57 15.13 37.63 -19.03
C LYS A 57 13.88 37.03 -18.38
N ASN A 58 13.20 36.11 -19.07
CA ASN A 58 11.96 35.47 -18.64
C ASN A 58 12.18 34.03 -18.13
N HIS A 59 13.42 33.52 -18.11
CA HIS A 59 13.72 32.15 -17.68
C HIS A 59 13.41 31.87 -16.21
N THR A 60 13.29 32.91 -15.38
CA THR A 60 12.84 32.76 -13.98
C THR A 60 11.47 32.10 -13.87
N MET A 61 10.60 32.24 -14.87
CA MET A 61 9.29 31.58 -14.92
C MET A 61 9.39 30.06 -15.09
N LEU A 62 10.51 29.53 -15.61
CA LEU A 62 10.70 28.09 -15.78
C LEU A 62 10.72 27.35 -14.42
N LYS A 63 11.09 28.03 -13.33
CA LYS A 63 11.04 27.49 -11.96
C LYS A 63 9.63 27.11 -11.51
N HIS A 64 8.59 27.64 -12.16
CA HIS A 64 7.21 27.24 -11.88
C HIS A 64 6.94 25.79 -12.29
N PHE A 65 7.63 25.27 -13.30
CA PHE A 65 7.51 23.86 -13.69
C PHE A 65 8.04 22.94 -12.60
N ASP A 66 9.18 23.26 -11.98
CA ASP A 66 9.74 22.49 -10.87
C ASP A 66 8.76 22.42 -9.69
N LYS A 67 8.10 23.55 -9.38
CA LYS A 67 7.05 23.58 -8.35
C LYS A 67 5.87 22.69 -8.73
N ILE A 68 5.42 22.75 -9.98
CA ILE A 68 4.30 21.93 -10.46
C ILE A 68 4.66 20.43 -10.35
N VAL A 69 5.86 20.03 -10.77
CA VAL A 69 6.36 18.65 -10.63
C VAL A 69 6.29 18.21 -9.17
N LYS A 70 6.83 19.02 -8.26
CA LYS A 70 6.79 18.74 -6.82
C LYS A 70 5.35 18.56 -6.30
N ASP A 71 4.45 19.48 -6.64
CA ASP A 71 3.05 19.41 -6.20
C ASP A 71 2.36 18.12 -6.72
N TYR A 72 2.71 17.65 -7.92
CA TYR A 72 2.21 16.38 -8.46
C TYR A 72 2.83 15.15 -7.76
N ASP A 73 4.13 15.17 -7.50
CA ASP A 73 4.83 14.08 -6.79
C ASP A 73 4.33 13.94 -5.35
N ASP A 74 4.13 15.04 -4.65
CA ASP A 74 3.54 15.06 -3.30
C ASP A 74 2.13 14.41 -3.32
N HIS A 75 1.30 14.71 -4.32
CA HIS A 75 -0.03 14.11 -4.47
C HIS A 75 0.04 12.61 -4.83
N ILE A 76 1.01 12.19 -5.65
CA ILE A 76 1.26 10.76 -5.93
C ILE A 76 1.57 10.02 -4.62
N GLU A 77 2.43 10.59 -3.78
CA GLU A 77 2.79 10.01 -2.49
C GLU A 77 1.60 9.99 -1.51
N GLU A 78 0.74 11.02 -1.49
CA GLU A 78 -0.52 11.00 -0.73
C GLU A 78 -1.44 9.85 -1.15
N ILE A 79 -1.57 9.58 -2.46
CA ILE A 79 -2.33 8.44 -2.98
C ILE A 79 -1.72 7.12 -2.52
N CYS A 80 -0.39 6.99 -2.59
CA CYS A 80 0.32 5.81 -2.08
C CYS A 80 0.05 5.58 -0.59
N ASN A 81 0.13 6.63 0.22
CA ASN A 81 -0.17 6.56 1.65
C ASN A 81 -1.63 6.20 1.92
N LYS A 82 -2.58 6.69 1.09
CA LYS A 82 -3.98 6.30 1.19
C LYS A 82 -4.19 4.82 0.88
N LEU A 83 -3.51 4.27 -0.12
CA LEU A 83 -3.56 2.84 -0.45
C LEU A 83 -3.06 1.97 0.71
N VAL A 84 -1.92 2.33 1.31
CA VAL A 84 -1.38 1.64 2.50
C VAL A 84 -2.36 1.73 3.67
N SER A 85 -2.94 2.91 3.94
CA SER A 85 -3.92 3.10 5.00
C SER A 85 -5.18 2.25 4.80
N ILE A 86 -5.69 2.12 3.56
CA ILE A 86 -6.83 1.24 3.26
C ILE A 86 -6.51 -0.21 3.60
N ALA A 87 -5.32 -0.69 3.21
CA ALA A 87 -4.87 -2.04 3.51
C ALA A 87 -4.72 -2.24 5.03
N GLU A 88 -4.07 -1.31 5.71
CA GLU A 88 -3.84 -1.35 7.15
C GLU A 88 -5.15 -1.44 7.96
N ASN A 89 -6.13 -0.58 7.67
CA ASN A 89 -7.44 -0.64 8.31
C ASN A 89 -8.14 -1.99 8.12
N SER A 90 -7.97 -2.60 6.94
CA SER A 90 -8.52 -3.92 6.64
C SER A 90 -7.82 -5.01 7.44
N LEU A 91 -6.48 -4.95 7.53
CA LEU A 91 -5.67 -5.88 8.31
C LEU A 91 -5.97 -5.77 9.81
N GLU A 92 -6.08 -4.56 10.35
CA GLU A 92 -6.42 -4.31 11.74
C GLU A 92 -7.76 -4.94 12.11
N GLY A 93 -8.79 -4.75 11.27
CA GLY A 93 -10.11 -5.36 11.49
C GLY A 93 -10.11 -6.89 11.48
N LEU A 94 -9.22 -7.52 10.70
CA LEU A 94 -9.04 -8.97 10.71
C LEU A 94 -8.26 -9.45 11.95
N LEU A 95 -7.11 -8.82 12.23
CA LEU A 95 -6.21 -9.19 13.31
C LEU A 95 -6.81 -8.93 14.70
N ALA A 96 -7.72 -7.95 14.84
CA ALA A 96 -8.46 -7.74 16.09
C ALA A 96 -9.25 -8.98 16.54
N LYS A 97 -9.64 -9.85 15.59
CA LYS A 97 -10.38 -11.09 15.84
C LYS A 97 -9.48 -12.33 15.81
N TYR A 98 -8.17 -12.15 15.68
CA TYR A 98 -7.23 -13.26 15.63
C TYR A 98 -7.14 -13.96 16.99
N GLU A 99 -7.12 -15.29 16.95
CA GLU A 99 -6.93 -16.19 18.08
C GLU A 99 -5.95 -17.28 17.68
N VAL A 100 -5.03 -17.62 18.59
CA VAL A 100 -4.02 -18.66 18.35
C VAL A 100 -4.62 -20.02 18.71
N LYS A 101 -5.30 -20.64 17.73
CA LYS A 101 -5.93 -21.96 17.90
C LYS A 101 -5.96 -22.74 16.59
N ALA A 102 -5.73 -24.05 16.67
CA ALA A 102 -5.85 -24.96 15.52
C ALA A 102 -7.28 -24.94 14.91
N PRO A 103 -7.43 -25.25 13.61
CA PRO A 103 -6.41 -25.69 12.64
C PRO A 103 -5.61 -24.54 12.00
N MET A 104 -4.39 -24.84 11.54
CA MET A 104 -3.52 -23.92 10.79
C MET A 104 -3.53 -24.25 9.28
N PRO A 105 -3.48 -23.25 8.37
CA PRO A 105 -3.50 -21.82 8.66
C PRO A 105 -4.84 -21.40 9.27
N SER A 106 -4.85 -20.35 10.08
CA SER A 106 -6.06 -19.83 10.67
C SER A 106 -6.95 -19.17 9.62
N GLN A 107 -8.26 -19.07 9.91
CA GLN A 107 -9.19 -18.37 9.03
C GLN A 107 -8.83 -16.88 8.89
N CYS A 108 -8.21 -16.30 9.93
CA CYS A 108 -7.71 -14.94 9.90
C CYS A 108 -6.62 -14.79 8.84
N PHE A 109 -5.57 -15.63 8.88
CA PHE A 109 -4.46 -15.57 7.94
C PHE A 109 -4.88 -15.87 6.50
N ARG A 110 -5.76 -16.86 6.30
CA ARG A 110 -6.39 -17.07 4.98
C ARG A 110 -7.09 -15.83 4.45
N SER A 111 -7.80 -15.11 5.33
CA SER A 111 -8.52 -13.88 4.95
C SER A 111 -7.57 -12.73 4.66
N VAL A 112 -6.50 -12.58 5.44
CA VAL A 112 -5.42 -11.60 5.22
C VAL A 112 -4.78 -11.83 3.85
N CYS A 113 -4.27 -13.03 3.58
CA CYS A 113 -3.62 -13.36 2.32
C CYS A 113 -4.55 -13.15 1.13
N LYS A 114 -5.82 -13.58 1.24
CA LYS A 114 -6.84 -13.37 0.20
C LYS A 114 -7.09 -11.89 -0.10
N GLN A 115 -7.14 -11.03 0.91
CA GLN A 115 -7.36 -9.60 0.70
C GLN A 115 -6.14 -8.92 0.08
N LEU A 116 -4.93 -9.27 0.53
CA LEU A 116 -3.68 -8.76 -0.01
C LEU A 116 -3.45 -9.21 -1.45
N ALA A 117 -3.78 -10.47 -1.80
CA ALA A 117 -3.72 -10.95 -3.18
C ALA A 117 -4.68 -10.18 -4.11
N LYS A 118 -5.91 -9.91 -3.67
CA LYS A 118 -6.86 -9.08 -4.43
C LYS A 118 -6.39 -7.64 -4.62
N LEU A 119 -5.75 -7.08 -3.59
CA LEU A 119 -5.15 -5.76 -3.66
C LEU A 119 -3.99 -5.73 -4.67
N HIS A 120 -3.14 -6.76 -4.65
CA HIS A 120 -2.03 -6.93 -5.60
C HIS A 120 -2.56 -7.00 -7.02
N GLU A 121 -3.54 -7.86 -7.29
CA GLU A 121 -4.18 -8.01 -8.60
C GLU A 121 -4.73 -6.67 -9.13
N ALA A 122 -5.35 -5.88 -8.26
CA ALA A 122 -5.89 -4.57 -8.63
C ALA A 122 -4.80 -3.54 -8.97
N LEU A 123 -3.64 -3.61 -8.29
CA LEU A 123 -2.56 -2.63 -8.41
C LEU A 123 -1.54 -2.99 -9.49
N ILE A 124 -1.15 -4.27 -9.61
CA ILE A 124 -0.14 -4.71 -10.59
C ILE A 124 -0.61 -4.51 -12.04
N GLY A 125 -1.93 -4.50 -12.26
CA GLY A 125 -2.52 -4.20 -13.57
C GLY A 125 -2.53 -2.71 -13.94
N VAL A 126 -2.11 -1.80 -13.05
CA VAL A 126 -2.14 -0.35 -13.30
C VAL A 126 -0.85 0.38 -12.89
N LEU A 127 -0.18 -0.03 -11.81
CA LEU A 127 1.05 0.57 -11.30
C LEU A 127 2.31 -0.17 -11.81
N PRO A 128 3.46 0.51 -11.92
CA PRO A 128 4.74 -0.15 -12.14
C PRO A 128 5.06 -1.15 -11.03
N GLN A 129 5.72 -2.26 -11.39
CA GLN A 129 6.05 -3.34 -10.46
C GLN A 129 6.84 -2.85 -9.23
N GLU A 130 7.79 -1.93 -9.42
CA GLU A 130 8.57 -1.34 -8.33
C GLU A 130 7.68 -0.59 -7.33
N GLN A 131 6.76 0.24 -7.82
CA GLN A 131 5.81 0.97 -6.96
C GLN A 131 4.86 0.02 -6.21
N VAL A 132 4.44 -1.08 -6.85
CA VAL A 132 3.65 -2.12 -6.17
C VAL A 132 4.47 -2.78 -5.07
N ARG A 133 5.74 -3.12 -5.35
CA ARG A 133 6.65 -3.69 -4.34
C ARG A 133 6.78 -2.76 -3.13
N ASP A 134 7.02 -1.47 -3.33
CA ASP A 134 7.15 -0.50 -2.24
C ASP A 134 5.88 -0.40 -1.38
N LEU A 135 4.70 -0.38 -2.01
CA LEU A 135 3.43 -0.39 -1.30
C LEU A 135 3.30 -1.64 -0.43
N PHE A 136 3.63 -2.82 -0.98
CA PHE A 136 3.53 -4.07 -0.24
C PHE A 136 4.58 -4.21 0.87
N VAL A 137 5.76 -3.60 0.73
CA VAL A 137 6.74 -3.52 1.83
C VAL A 137 6.15 -2.72 3.00
N ARG A 138 5.55 -1.55 2.72
CA ARG A 138 4.89 -0.73 3.74
C ARG A 138 3.73 -1.50 4.39
N MET A 139 2.92 -2.20 3.61
CA MET A 139 1.80 -3.02 4.12
C MET A 139 2.26 -4.20 4.97
N ASN A 140 3.34 -4.89 4.59
CA ASN A 140 3.94 -5.96 5.39
C ASN A 140 4.44 -5.44 6.73
N ASN A 141 5.07 -4.26 6.75
CA ASN A 141 5.49 -3.64 8.00
C ASN A 141 4.30 -3.29 8.90
N SER A 142 3.20 -2.77 8.34
CA SER A 142 1.96 -2.56 9.11
C SER A 142 1.37 -3.87 9.62
N PHE A 143 1.35 -4.93 8.81
CA PHE A 143 0.92 -6.26 9.23
C PHE A 143 1.75 -6.78 10.42
N LYS A 144 3.07 -6.76 10.32
CA LYS A 144 3.98 -7.20 11.39
C LYS A 144 3.73 -6.45 12.69
N ARG A 145 3.57 -5.12 12.63
CA ARG A 145 3.26 -4.27 13.78
C ARG A 145 1.91 -4.62 14.41
N LEU A 146 0.85 -4.74 13.62
CA LEU A 146 -0.49 -5.08 14.11
C LEU A 146 -0.54 -6.47 14.74
N LEU A 147 0.13 -7.44 14.10
CA LEU A 147 0.21 -8.80 14.62
C LEU A 147 0.97 -8.84 15.95
N ARG A 148 2.10 -8.15 16.05
CA ARG A 148 2.86 -8.00 17.31
C ARG A 148 1.97 -7.46 18.44
N GLN A 149 1.25 -6.37 18.18
CA GLN A 149 0.33 -5.77 19.16
C GLN A 149 -0.73 -6.79 19.60
N ARG A 150 -1.29 -7.56 18.66
CA ARG A 150 -2.29 -8.58 18.99
C ARG A 150 -1.70 -9.73 19.81
N LEU A 151 -0.49 -10.20 19.50
CA LEU A 151 0.17 -11.28 20.23
C LEU A 151 0.48 -10.87 21.66
N VAL A 152 0.90 -9.62 21.89
CA VAL A 152 1.09 -9.05 23.23
C VAL A 152 -0.22 -9.09 24.04
N VAL A 153 -1.35 -8.68 23.44
CA VAL A 153 -2.67 -8.72 24.09
C VAL A 153 -3.11 -10.15 24.41
N LEU A 154 -2.76 -11.12 23.55
CA LEU A 154 -3.06 -12.53 23.77
C LEU A 154 -2.08 -13.23 24.73
N GLY A 155 -1.02 -12.55 25.18
CA GLY A 155 0.00 -13.12 26.07
C GLY A 155 0.87 -14.19 25.41
N VAL A 156 0.99 -14.20 24.08
CA VAL A 156 1.76 -15.21 23.33
C VAL A 156 3.21 -14.73 23.19
N ALA A 157 4.16 -15.55 23.64
CA ALA A 157 5.59 -15.28 23.56
C ALA A 157 6.29 -16.21 22.56
N SER A 158 7.50 -15.82 22.13
CA SER A 158 8.40 -16.70 21.37
C SER A 158 9.18 -17.60 22.33
N ASP A 159 8.48 -18.59 22.90
CA ASP A 159 8.99 -19.50 23.93
C ASP A 159 9.22 -20.93 23.41
N GLY A 160 8.99 -21.17 22.11
CA GLY A 160 9.04 -22.52 21.54
C GLY A 160 7.83 -23.40 21.90
N GLY A 161 6.84 -22.86 22.61
CA GLY A 161 5.66 -23.58 23.05
C GLY A 161 4.64 -23.85 21.93
N PRO A 162 3.52 -24.54 22.26
CA PRO A 162 2.51 -24.90 21.26
C PRO A 162 1.90 -23.68 20.55
N GLN A 163 1.62 -22.60 21.28
CA GLN A 163 1.07 -21.37 20.69
C GLN A 163 2.08 -20.67 19.78
N HIS A 164 3.37 -20.64 20.15
CA HIS A 164 4.43 -20.15 19.29
C HIS A 164 4.47 -20.95 17.97
N GLY A 165 4.42 -22.28 18.04
CA GLY A 165 4.39 -23.15 16.85
C GLY A 165 3.19 -22.90 15.94
N LEU A 166 2.00 -22.65 16.50
CA LEU A 166 0.80 -22.29 15.71
C LEU A 166 0.97 -20.96 14.99
N VAL A 167 1.46 -19.92 15.68
CA VAL A 167 1.71 -18.61 15.06
C VAL A 167 2.76 -18.73 13.96
N THR A 168 3.83 -19.49 14.20
CA THR A 168 4.87 -19.74 13.19
C THR A 168 4.28 -20.43 11.94
N SER A 169 3.38 -21.40 12.10
CA SER A 169 2.70 -22.02 10.96
C SER A 169 1.87 -21.02 10.15
N ASP A 170 1.19 -20.09 10.82
CA ASP A 170 0.44 -19.01 10.19
C ASP A 170 1.37 -18.02 9.44
N LEU A 171 2.49 -17.64 10.06
CA LEU A 171 3.51 -16.78 9.46
C LEU A 171 4.16 -17.41 8.22
N THR A 172 4.44 -18.72 8.26
CA THR A 172 4.94 -19.47 7.10
C THR A 172 3.93 -19.48 5.96
N PHE A 173 2.64 -19.65 6.26
CA PHE A 173 1.59 -19.55 5.25
C PHE A 173 1.49 -18.14 4.64
N TYR A 174 1.62 -17.10 5.46
CA TYR A 174 1.66 -15.71 5.00
C TYR A 174 2.82 -15.48 4.04
N ALA A 175 4.06 -15.81 4.45
CA ALA A 175 5.25 -15.65 3.62
C ALA A 175 5.16 -16.44 2.30
N GLY A 176 4.69 -17.69 2.37
CA GLY A 176 4.45 -18.52 1.18
C GLY A 176 3.43 -17.91 0.22
N SER A 177 2.39 -17.23 0.73
CA SER A 177 1.42 -16.54 -0.13
C SER A 177 2.04 -15.35 -0.86
N PHE A 178 2.99 -14.63 -0.27
CA PHE A 178 3.70 -13.52 -0.92
C PHE A 178 4.65 -14.02 -2.02
N ALA A 179 5.30 -15.16 -1.79
CA ALA A 179 6.17 -15.80 -2.77
C ALA A 179 5.47 -16.14 -4.09
N THR A 180 4.13 -16.29 -4.08
CA THR A 180 3.34 -16.55 -5.30
C THR A 180 2.91 -15.30 -6.05
N LEU A 181 3.10 -14.10 -5.49
CA LEU A 181 2.66 -12.85 -6.09
C LEU A 181 3.82 -12.23 -6.89
N GLN A 182 3.55 -11.99 -8.17
CA GLN A 182 4.55 -11.43 -9.09
C GLN A 182 5.19 -10.15 -8.53
N GLY A 183 6.52 -10.16 -8.44
CA GLY A 183 7.35 -9.05 -8.01
C GLY A 183 7.48 -8.87 -6.50
N LEU A 184 6.87 -9.76 -5.70
CA LEU A 184 6.90 -9.76 -4.24
C LEU A 184 7.59 -11.00 -3.65
N GLU A 185 8.31 -11.76 -4.47
CA GLU A 185 8.83 -13.09 -4.14
C GLU A 185 9.73 -13.07 -2.90
N ASP A 186 10.54 -12.01 -2.77
CA ASP A 186 11.51 -11.83 -1.68
C ASP A 186 11.03 -10.84 -0.60
N LEU A 187 9.73 -10.53 -0.52
CA LEU A 187 9.24 -9.44 0.33
C LEU A 187 9.12 -9.82 1.81
N ALA A 188 8.88 -11.10 2.10
CA ALA A 188 8.73 -11.62 3.46
C ALA A 188 9.72 -12.76 3.75
N PRO A 189 11.04 -12.54 3.62
CA PRO A 189 12.04 -13.60 3.76
C PRO A 189 12.20 -14.07 5.21
N SER A 190 11.90 -13.21 6.19
CA SER A 190 11.75 -13.57 7.60
C SER A 190 10.59 -12.79 8.22
N MET A 191 9.84 -13.47 9.08
CA MET A 191 8.75 -12.90 9.88
C MET A 191 9.12 -12.82 11.37
N ASP A 192 10.39 -13.07 11.72
CA ASP A 192 10.85 -13.13 13.11
C ASP A 192 10.77 -11.77 13.81
N ASP A 193 10.82 -10.68 13.04
CA ASP A 193 10.61 -9.32 13.53
C ASP A 193 9.30 -9.16 14.31
N VAL A 194 8.28 -9.99 14.05
CA VAL A 194 7.00 -9.94 14.78
C VAL A 194 7.21 -10.17 16.28
N TRP A 195 8.26 -10.90 16.68
CA TRP A 195 8.58 -11.21 18.07
C TRP A 195 9.50 -10.20 18.75
N GLN A 196 10.19 -9.35 17.98
CA GLN A 196 11.07 -8.31 18.54
C GLN A 196 10.23 -7.25 19.28
N ARG A 197 10.63 -6.94 20.52
CA ARG A 197 9.95 -5.97 21.39
C ARG A 197 10.25 -4.53 20.98
#